data_AF-A0A9R1CX18-F1
#
_entry.id   AF-A0A9R1CX18-F1
#
_cell.length_a   1.000
_cell.length_b   1.000
_cell.length_c   1.000
_cell.angle_alpha   90.00
_cell.angle_beta   90.00
_cell.angle_gamma   90.00
#
_symmetry.space_group_name_H-M   'P 1'
#
loop_
_entity.id
_entity.type
_entity.pdbx_description
1 polymer ?
#
loop_
_entity_poly.entity_id
_entity_poly.type
_entity_poly.pdbx_seq_one_letter_code
_entity_poly.pdbx_strand_id
1 'polypeptide(L)'
;MAETCDFKLAKDIAGLCDKPQVSGLKNTGWLINYDEIDFDSLTQTGNIVSQLALRSGRAYRVHVPGKTPFTGTQTAMVAGTYRNKFNKTASIVVLDSGPDVSSKVIDQLANGRFVFIFENKYKGADDKNTFEIYGLEQGLTASEITNDKYSEDTDGGWAVTLIEENAPKSGIFFFSETVAATRAAIQSLETGSVQAGE
;
A
#
# COMPACT_ATOMS: atom_id res chain seq x y z
N MET A 1 6.74 -22.18 -23.03
CA MET A 1 6.28 -21.27 -24.09
C MET A 1 6.58 -19.86 -23.61
N ALA A 2 7.29 -19.05 -24.40
CA ALA A 2 7.63 -17.69 -24.02
C ALA A 2 6.36 -16.84 -23.92
N GLU A 3 6.06 -16.31 -22.74
CA GLU A 3 4.91 -15.44 -22.50
C GLU A 3 5.10 -14.13 -23.30
N THR A 4 4.44 -14.03 -24.45
CA THR A 4 4.26 -12.77 -25.16
C THR A 4 3.48 -11.81 -24.26
N CYS A 5 4.10 -10.72 -23.83
CA CYS A 5 3.39 -9.64 -23.15
C CYS A 5 2.50 -8.91 -24.17
N ASP A 6 1.20 -9.21 -24.14
CA ASP A 6 0.20 -8.49 -24.93
C ASP A 6 -0.07 -7.12 -24.28
N PHE A 7 0.27 -6.04 -24.98
CA PHE A 7 0.12 -4.67 -24.52
C PHE A 7 -1.16 -3.98 -25.04
N LYS A 8 -2.10 -4.73 -25.62
CA LYS A 8 -3.35 -4.16 -26.13
C LYS A 8 -4.29 -3.83 -24.98
N LEU A 9 -5.05 -2.74 -25.12
CA LEU A 9 -6.13 -2.42 -24.19
C LEU A 9 -7.20 -3.53 -24.26
N ALA A 10 -7.36 -4.28 -23.17
CA ALA A 10 -8.34 -5.34 -23.05
C ALA A 10 -9.71 -4.85 -22.52
N LYS A 11 -9.85 -3.54 -22.29
CA LYS A 11 -11.05 -2.92 -21.72
C LYS A 11 -11.20 -1.47 -22.17
N ASP A 12 -12.43 -0.99 -22.30
CA ASP A 12 -12.74 0.39 -22.65
C ASP A 12 -12.31 1.35 -21.52
N ILE A 13 -11.77 2.51 -21.91
CA ILE A 13 -11.50 3.62 -21.00
C ILE A 13 -12.81 4.40 -20.82
N ALA A 14 -13.66 3.91 -19.92
CA ALA A 14 -14.95 4.52 -19.60
C ALA A 14 -14.98 5.03 -18.15
N GLY A 15 -15.48 6.26 -17.96
CA GLY A 15 -15.84 6.73 -16.64
C GLY A 15 -17.11 6.01 -16.17
N LEU A 16 -17.07 5.39 -14.98
CA LEU A 16 -18.26 4.80 -14.37
C LEU A 16 -19.19 5.93 -13.90
N CYS A 17 -20.22 6.25 -14.68
CA CYS A 17 -21.19 7.30 -14.34
C CYS A 17 -22.03 6.94 -13.09
N ASP A 18 -22.33 5.66 -12.86
CA ASP A 18 -23.08 5.17 -11.70
C ASP A 18 -22.27 5.20 -10.38
N LYS A 19 -20.94 5.12 -10.48
CA LYS A 19 -20.01 5.27 -9.37
C LYS A 19 -18.86 6.18 -9.83
N PRO A 20 -19.02 7.51 -9.73
CA PRO A 20 -17.99 8.44 -10.16
C PRO A 20 -16.70 8.20 -9.36
N GLN A 21 -15.56 8.41 -10.01
CA GLN A 21 -14.27 8.29 -9.36
C GLN A 21 -14.20 9.26 -8.17
N VAL A 22 -14.08 8.73 -6.96
CA VAL A 22 -13.93 9.54 -5.74
C VAL A 22 -12.44 9.66 -5.46
N SER A 23 -11.92 10.88 -5.55
CA SER A 23 -10.53 11.14 -5.18
C SER A 23 -10.31 10.96 -3.68
N GLY A 24 -9.17 10.38 -3.34
CA GLY A 24 -8.68 10.30 -1.98
C GLY A 24 -8.75 8.92 -1.35
N LEU A 25 -7.90 8.78 -0.34
CA LEU A 25 -7.75 7.59 0.49
C LEU A 25 -8.54 7.79 1.79
N LYS A 26 -8.90 6.70 2.45
CA LYS A 26 -9.35 6.76 3.84
C LYS A 26 -8.17 7.00 4.76
N ASN A 27 -8.49 7.44 5.97
CA ASN A 27 -7.53 7.77 7.02
C ASN A 27 -6.80 6.56 7.62
N THR A 28 -7.07 5.35 7.16
CA THR A 28 -6.48 4.12 7.69
C THR A 28 -5.76 3.37 6.58
N GLY A 29 -4.52 2.98 6.86
CA GLY A 29 -3.76 2.03 6.07
C GLY A 29 -3.11 0.98 6.97
N TRP A 30 -2.49 -0.02 6.36
CA TRP A 30 -1.81 -1.12 7.03
C TRP A 30 -0.44 -1.32 6.41
N LEU A 31 0.59 -1.16 7.24
CA LEU A 31 1.98 -1.33 6.86
C LEU A 31 2.47 -2.70 7.32
N ILE A 32 3.10 -3.43 6.42
CA ILE A 32 3.58 -4.78 6.64
C ILE A 32 5.07 -4.81 6.27
N ASN A 33 5.89 -5.50 7.04
CA ASN A 33 7.29 -5.71 6.66
C ASN A 33 7.34 -6.60 5.41
N TYR A 34 8.14 -6.21 4.42
CA TYR A 34 8.24 -6.96 3.16
C TYR A 34 8.75 -8.39 3.40
N ASP A 35 9.76 -8.55 4.25
CA ASP A 35 10.35 -9.86 4.59
C ASP A 35 9.42 -10.79 5.38
N GLU A 36 8.36 -10.25 5.97
CA GLU A 36 7.37 -11.01 6.76
C GLU A 36 6.23 -11.58 5.90
N ILE A 37 6.11 -11.13 4.65
CA ILE A 37 5.05 -11.56 3.74
C ILE A 37 5.34 -12.95 3.19
N ASP A 38 4.32 -13.80 3.23
CA ASP A 38 4.37 -15.11 2.61
C ASP A 38 3.99 -15.04 1.13
N PHE A 39 5.00 -14.76 0.30
CA PHE A 39 4.85 -14.75 -1.16
C PHE A 39 4.53 -16.13 -1.75
N ASP A 40 4.82 -17.23 -1.05
CA ASP A 40 4.46 -18.58 -1.51
C ASP A 40 2.95 -18.83 -1.36
N SER A 41 2.35 -18.32 -0.28
CA SER A 41 0.90 -18.41 -0.04
C SER A 41 0.05 -17.38 -0.81
N LEU A 42 0.73 -16.40 -1.43
CA LEU A 42 0.11 -15.27 -2.09
C LEU A 42 -0.60 -15.72 -3.36
N THR A 43 -1.91 -15.47 -3.43
CA THR A 43 -2.70 -15.76 -4.64
C THR A 43 -3.04 -14.46 -5.35
N GLN A 44 -2.50 -14.27 -6.54
CA GLN A 44 -2.75 -13.12 -7.39
C GLN A 44 -3.31 -13.54 -8.76
N THR A 45 -4.46 -12.97 -9.12
CA THR A 45 -5.05 -13.11 -10.45
C THR A 45 -4.97 -11.76 -11.15
N GLY A 46 -4.00 -11.60 -12.05
CA GLY A 46 -3.73 -10.34 -12.74
C GLY A 46 -3.22 -9.25 -11.79
N ASN A 47 -4.03 -8.22 -11.58
CA ASN A 47 -3.74 -7.09 -10.68
C ASN A 47 -4.51 -7.19 -9.34
N ILE A 48 -5.21 -8.30 -9.08
CA ILE A 48 -5.96 -8.50 -7.85
C ILE A 48 -5.30 -9.61 -7.03
N VAL A 49 -4.96 -9.30 -5.78
CA VAL A 49 -4.53 -10.27 -4.77
C VAL A 49 -5.77 -10.72 -4.00
N SER A 50 -6.09 -12.00 -4.07
CA SER A 50 -7.25 -12.59 -3.39
C SER A 50 -6.88 -13.16 -2.02
N GLN A 51 -5.63 -13.55 -1.84
CA GLN A 51 -5.11 -14.10 -0.59
C GLN A 51 -3.70 -13.56 -0.34
N LEU A 52 -3.50 -13.03 0.87
CA LEU A 52 -2.24 -12.53 1.38
C LEU A 52 -2.06 -13.08 2.80
N ALA A 53 -0.97 -13.78 3.06
CA ALA A 53 -0.62 -14.24 4.41
C ALA A 53 0.76 -13.73 4.83
N LEU A 54 1.04 -13.77 6.12
CA LEU A 54 2.32 -13.43 6.72
C LEU A 54 2.99 -14.72 7.21
N ARG A 55 4.28 -14.90 6.88
CA ARG A 55 5.11 -15.98 7.42
C ARG A 55 5.30 -15.81 8.93
N SER A 56 5.55 -14.58 9.36
CA SER A 56 5.79 -14.21 10.75
C SER A 56 5.46 -12.74 10.95
N GLY A 57 5.22 -12.33 12.19
CA GLY A 57 5.00 -10.91 12.51
C GLY A 57 3.55 -10.46 12.32
N ARG A 58 3.35 -9.18 12.06
CA ARG A 58 2.01 -8.56 12.01
C ARG A 58 1.94 -7.34 11.11
N ALA A 59 0.74 -7.02 10.64
CA ALA A 59 0.44 -5.75 10.02
C ALA A 59 0.32 -4.63 11.07
N TYR A 60 1.03 -3.53 10.87
CA TYR A 60 0.97 -2.34 11.69
C TYR A 60 -0.06 -1.36 11.11
N ARG A 61 -1.08 -1.06 11.89
CA ARG A 61 -2.11 -0.09 11.49
C ARG A 61 -1.53 1.33 11.51
N VAL A 62 -1.64 2.01 10.38
CA VAL A 62 -1.26 3.41 10.21
C VAL A 62 -2.54 4.24 10.12
N HIS A 63 -2.75 5.14 11.08
CA HIS A 63 -3.88 6.06 11.05
C HIS A 63 -3.39 7.49 10.90
N VAL A 64 -3.75 8.13 9.79
CA VAL A 64 -3.44 9.53 9.52
C VAL A 64 -4.72 10.35 9.74
N PRO A 65 -4.89 11.00 10.90
CA PRO A 65 -6.00 11.91 11.11
C PRO A 65 -5.81 13.15 10.22
N GLY A 66 -6.87 13.60 9.55
CA GLY A 66 -6.80 14.74 8.64
C GLY A 66 -7.87 14.72 7.56
N LYS A 67 -8.12 15.89 6.93
CA LYS A 67 -9.09 16.02 5.82
C LYS A 67 -8.62 15.35 4.53
N THR A 68 -7.30 15.28 4.32
CA THR A 68 -6.63 14.66 3.17
C THR A 68 -5.54 13.70 3.65
N PRO A 69 -5.92 12.51 4.16
CA PRO A 69 -4.93 11.55 4.61
C PRO A 69 -4.06 11.07 3.43
N PHE A 70 -2.78 10.83 3.71
CA PHE A 70 -1.79 10.36 2.74
C PHE A 70 -1.60 11.28 1.51
N THR A 71 -1.70 12.61 1.70
CA THR A 71 -1.48 13.61 0.65
C THR A 71 -0.08 13.47 0.05
N GLY A 72 0.01 13.31 -1.28
CA GLY A 72 1.27 13.02 -1.98
C GLY A 72 1.42 11.54 -2.41
N THR A 73 0.49 10.67 -2.01
CA THR A 73 0.44 9.29 -2.53
C THR A 73 0.05 9.31 -4.00
N GLN A 74 0.92 8.78 -4.86
CA GLN A 74 0.74 8.80 -6.30
C GLN A 74 1.41 7.61 -6.96
N THR A 75 0.93 7.25 -8.15
CA THR A 75 1.64 6.35 -9.05
C THR A 75 2.02 7.10 -10.31
N ALA A 76 3.31 7.16 -10.61
CA ALA A 76 3.86 7.83 -11.80
C ALA A 76 4.51 6.81 -12.73
N MET A 77 4.24 6.91 -14.04
CA MET A 77 4.89 6.06 -15.02
C MET A 77 6.33 6.53 -15.28
N VAL A 78 7.26 5.59 -15.24
CA VAL A 78 8.65 5.76 -15.66
C VAL A 78 8.81 5.09 -17.03
N ALA A 79 9.08 5.89 -18.05
CA ALA A 79 9.37 5.39 -19.39
C ALA A 79 10.68 4.61 -19.37
N GLY A 80 10.61 3.31 -19.61
CA GLY A 80 11.77 2.42 -19.67
C GLY A 80 12.12 2.03 -21.11
N THR A 81 13.37 1.64 -21.35
CA THR A 81 13.86 1.30 -22.69
C THR A 81 13.19 0.05 -23.28
N TYR A 82 12.73 -0.88 -22.44
CA TYR A 82 12.13 -2.16 -22.88
C TYR A 82 10.66 -2.33 -22.44
N ARG A 83 10.28 -1.76 -21.30
CA ARG A 83 8.91 -1.72 -20.76
C ARG A 83 8.76 -0.47 -19.90
N ASN A 84 7.57 0.12 -19.92
CA ASN A 84 7.22 1.16 -18.95
C ASN A 84 7.11 0.53 -17.57
N LYS A 85 7.61 1.25 -16.57
CA LYS A 85 7.54 0.89 -15.16
C LYS A 85 6.75 1.96 -14.43
N PHE A 86 6.44 1.73 -13.17
CA PHE A 86 5.67 2.64 -12.34
C PHE A 86 6.39 2.87 -11.01
N ASN A 87 6.56 4.14 -10.64
CA ASN A 87 6.99 4.53 -9.32
C ASN A 87 5.75 4.80 -8.48
N LYS A 88 5.59 4.08 -7.37
CA LYS A 88 4.46 4.25 -6.45
C LYS A 88 4.94 4.90 -5.18
N THR A 89 4.53 6.14 -4.95
CA THR A 89 4.88 6.93 -3.78
C THR A 89 3.75 6.81 -2.77
N ALA A 90 4.07 6.50 -1.52
CA ALA A 90 3.18 6.44 -0.37
C ALA A 90 3.63 7.48 0.67
N SER A 91 2.81 8.48 0.94
CA SER A 91 3.14 9.55 1.90
C SER A 91 2.39 9.32 3.21
N ILE A 92 3.10 9.14 4.31
CA ILE A 92 2.58 8.85 5.65
C ILE A 92 2.94 10.02 6.58
N VAL A 93 2.02 10.39 7.47
CA VAL A 93 2.27 11.38 8.53
C VAL A 93 2.18 10.70 9.88
N VAL A 94 3.21 10.84 10.70
CA VAL A 94 3.30 10.31 12.06
C VAL A 94 3.35 11.49 13.03
N LEU A 95 2.22 11.77 13.67
CA LEU A 95 2.09 12.91 14.61
C LEU A 95 2.81 12.66 15.95
N ASP A 96 2.99 11.39 16.33
CA ASP A 96 3.69 11.03 17.55
C ASP A 96 5.21 11.07 17.32
N SER A 97 5.91 11.88 18.12
CA SER A 97 7.37 12.04 18.05
C SER A 97 8.07 11.55 19.33
N GLY A 98 7.43 10.65 20.09
CA GLY A 98 8.04 10.04 21.26
C GLY A 98 9.34 9.28 20.96
N PRO A 99 10.19 9.05 21.98
CA PRO A 99 11.47 8.34 21.81
C PRO A 99 11.29 6.89 21.33
N ASP A 100 10.20 6.22 21.74
CA ASP A 100 9.84 4.89 21.24
C ASP A 100 9.42 4.91 19.77
N VAL A 101 8.66 5.92 19.33
CA VAL A 101 8.22 6.02 17.93
C VAL A 101 9.40 6.36 17.03
N SER A 102 10.29 7.25 17.49
CA SER A 102 11.48 7.59 16.73
C SER A 102 12.40 6.37 16.54
N SER A 103 12.71 5.64 17.62
CA SER A 103 13.62 4.48 17.56
C SER A 103 13.01 3.21 16.98
N LYS A 104 11.70 2.98 17.12
CA LYS A 104 11.04 1.73 16.68
C LYS A 104 10.23 1.88 15.41
N VAL A 105 9.85 3.10 15.03
CA VAL A 105 9.04 3.35 13.83
C VAL A 105 9.83 4.15 12.82
N ILE A 106 10.32 5.34 13.18
CA ILE A 106 11.01 6.23 12.21
C ILE A 106 12.34 5.62 11.75
N ASP A 107 13.18 5.15 12.66
CA ASP A 107 14.48 4.53 12.31
C ASP A 107 14.30 3.24 11.49
N GLN A 108 13.23 2.48 11.77
CA GLN A 108 12.89 1.28 11.00
C GLN A 108 12.34 1.64 9.62
N LEU A 109 11.44 2.63 9.53
CA LEU A 109 10.91 3.13 8.26
C LEU A 109 12.02 3.66 7.35
N ALA A 110 13.04 4.30 7.92
CA ALA A 110 14.18 4.85 7.19
C ALA A 110 15.03 3.77 6.51
N ASN A 111 15.17 2.59 7.11
CA ASN A 111 16.11 1.56 6.65
C ASN A 111 15.44 0.25 6.20
N GLY A 112 14.13 0.12 6.43
CA GLY A 112 13.37 -1.08 6.14
C GLY A 112 12.73 -1.09 4.76
N ARG A 113 12.13 -2.23 4.43
CA ARG A 113 11.35 -2.44 3.23
C ARG A 113 9.95 -2.91 3.62
N PHE A 114 8.93 -2.26 3.08
CA PHE A 114 7.56 -2.43 3.55
C PHE A 114 6.58 -2.64 2.41
N VAL A 115 5.40 -3.14 2.73
CA VAL A 115 4.23 -3.18 1.87
C VAL A 115 3.15 -2.39 2.55
N PHE A 116 2.52 -1.48 1.83
CA PHE A 116 1.50 -0.61 2.39
C PHE A 116 0.17 -0.82 1.68
N ILE A 117 -0.84 -1.14 2.48
CA ILE A 117 -2.21 -1.37 2.03
C ILE A 117 -3.04 -0.17 2.44
N PHE A 118 -3.66 0.49 1.48
CA PHE A 118 -4.55 1.61 1.72
C PHE A 118 -5.99 1.24 1.41
N GLU A 119 -6.94 1.92 2.06
CA GLU A 119 -8.35 1.84 1.69
C GLU A 119 -8.73 3.06 0.84
N ASN A 120 -9.04 2.84 -0.44
CA ASN A 120 -9.55 3.86 -1.35
C ASN A 120 -10.97 4.29 -0.96
N LYS A 121 -11.27 5.59 -1.07
CA LYS A 121 -12.67 6.06 -1.00
C LYS A 121 -13.48 5.55 -2.20
N TYR A 122 -12.82 5.42 -3.35
CA TYR A 122 -13.40 4.83 -4.54
C TYR A 122 -13.33 3.31 -4.50
N LYS A 123 -14.50 2.67 -4.47
CA LYS A 123 -14.60 1.21 -4.43
C LYS A 123 -14.69 0.58 -5.82
N GLY A 124 -15.06 1.34 -6.84
CA GLY A 124 -15.35 0.80 -8.19
C GLY A 124 -16.69 0.09 -8.26
N ALA A 125 -17.05 -0.43 -9.45
CA ALA A 125 -18.32 -1.11 -9.70
C ALA A 125 -18.51 -2.33 -8.78
N ASP A 126 -17.50 -3.20 -8.72
CA ASP A 126 -17.50 -4.47 -7.98
C ASP A 126 -16.87 -4.38 -6.57
N ASP A 127 -16.63 -3.16 -6.07
CA ASP A 127 -15.92 -2.89 -4.82
C ASP A 127 -14.47 -3.45 -4.73
N LYS A 128 -13.93 -3.92 -5.85
CA LYS A 128 -12.56 -4.49 -6.00
C LYS A 128 -11.46 -3.46 -5.81
N ASN A 129 -11.74 -2.19 -6.03
CA ASN A 129 -10.76 -1.10 -5.91
C ASN A 129 -10.64 -0.60 -4.46
N THR A 130 -11.42 -1.17 -3.53
CA THR A 130 -11.50 -0.70 -2.14
C THR A 130 -10.15 -0.73 -1.44
N PHE A 131 -9.32 -1.75 -1.66
CA PHE A 131 -8.01 -1.84 -1.04
C PHE A 131 -6.92 -1.91 -2.10
N GLU A 132 -5.91 -1.07 -1.97
CA GLU A 132 -4.78 -0.98 -2.90
C GLU A 132 -3.47 -1.21 -2.16
N ILE A 133 -2.57 -1.98 -2.78
CA ILE A 133 -1.31 -2.44 -2.22
C ILE A 133 -0.15 -1.80 -2.99
N TYR A 134 0.71 -1.08 -2.26
CA TYR A 134 1.96 -0.52 -2.76
C TYR A 134 3.14 -1.29 -2.13
N GLY A 135 4.21 -1.51 -2.89
CA GLY A 135 5.39 -2.23 -2.41
C GLY A 135 5.33 -3.75 -2.56
N LEU A 136 4.25 -4.33 -3.08
CA LEU A 136 4.16 -5.79 -3.17
C LEU A 136 5.22 -6.39 -4.10
N GLU A 137 5.62 -5.67 -5.16
CA GLU A 137 6.54 -6.21 -6.16
C GLU A 137 7.98 -5.88 -5.81
N GLN A 138 8.27 -4.62 -5.52
CA GLN A 138 9.62 -4.11 -5.28
C GLN A 138 9.84 -3.58 -3.86
N GLY A 139 8.84 -3.65 -2.98
CA GLY A 139 8.91 -3.09 -1.64
C GLY A 139 8.96 -1.57 -1.64
N LEU A 140 8.28 -0.97 -0.66
CA LEU A 140 8.37 0.43 -0.34
C LEU A 140 9.59 0.68 0.53
N THR A 141 10.43 1.63 0.13
CA THR A 141 11.56 2.10 0.91
C THR A 141 11.41 3.60 1.17
N ALA A 142 11.92 4.11 2.29
CA ALA A 142 11.84 5.54 2.56
C ALA A 142 12.70 6.33 1.56
N SER A 143 12.05 7.21 0.80
CA SER A 143 12.71 8.18 -0.05
C SER A 143 13.06 9.45 0.73
N GLU A 144 12.18 9.84 1.65
CA GLU A 144 12.34 11.07 2.42
C GLU A 144 11.64 10.91 3.77
N ILE A 145 12.29 11.39 4.83
CA ILE A 145 11.71 11.49 6.16
C ILE A 145 12.09 12.86 6.71
N THR A 146 11.09 13.68 6.99
CA THR A 146 11.28 15.03 7.53
C THR A 146 10.56 15.18 8.86
N ASN A 147 11.21 15.86 9.81
CA ASN A 147 10.61 16.29 11.06
C ASN A 147 10.66 17.80 11.12
N ASP A 148 9.65 18.45 10.54
CA ASP A 148 9.49 19.88 10.71
C ASP A 148 8.60 20.16 11.92
N LYS A 149 9.24 20.58 13.02
CA LYS A 149 8.58 20.91 14.29
C LYS A 149 7.61 22.10 14.19
N TYR A 150 7.69 22.87 13.11
CA TYR A 150 6.84 24.03 12.86
C TYR A 150 5.82 23.79 11.74
N SER A 151 5.77 22.57 11.17
CA SER A 151 4.80 22.26 10.13
C SER A 151 3.38 22.20 10.70
N GLU A 152 2.52 23.08 10.19
CA GLU A 152 1.08 23.06 10.47
C GLU A 152 0.38 21.89 9.76
N ASP A 153 0.97 21.35 8.69
CA ASP A 153 0.44 20.20 7.93
C ASP A 153 0.66 18.86 8.65
N THR A 154 1.69 18.76 9.49
CA THR A 154 1.99 17.57 10.31
C THR A 154 1.85 17.82 11.81
N ASP A 155 1.31 18.98 12.23
CA ASP A 155 1.24 19.41 13.63
C ASP A 155 2.58 19.23 14.40
N GLY A 156 3.72 19.46 13.73
CA GLY A 156 5.06 19.25 14.30
C GLY A 156 5.55 17.80 14.33
N GLY A 157 4.83 16.88 13.67
CA GLY A 157 5.14 15.46 13.52
C GLY A 157 6.11 15.14 12.38
N TRP A 158 6.31 13.86 12.13
CA TRP A 158 7.14 13.33 11.04
C TRP A 158 6.33 13.15 9.76
N ALA A 159 6.84 13.65 8.63
CA ALA A 159 6.39 13.27 7.29
C ALA A 159 7.33 12.19 6.75
N VAL A 160 6.77 11.06 6.33
CA VAL A 160 7.50 9.91 5.80
C VAL A 160 6.99 9.66 4.38
N THR A 161 7.87 9.75 3.40
CA THR A 161 7.57 9.42 2.01
C THR A 161 8.28 8.13 1.65
N LEU A 162 7.49 7.08 1.42
CA LEU A 162 7.96 5.80 0.94
C LEU A 162 7.77 5.72 -0.58
N ILE A 163 8.68 5.05 -1.29
CA ILE A 163 8.58 4.84 -2.74
C ILE A 163 8.88 3.38 -3.10
N GLU A 164 8.07 2.84 -4.00
CA GLU A 164 8.31 1.59 -4.70
C GLU A 164 8.75 2.00 -6.10
N GLU A 165 10.04 1.90 -6.37
CA GLU A 165 10.59 2.25 -7.68
C GLU A 165 10.45 1.09 -8.65
N ASN A 166 10.26 1.42 -9.94
CA ASN A 166 10.39 0.45 -11.01
C ASN A 166 9.39 -0.73 -10.95
N ALA A 167 8.20 -0.55 -10.37
CA ALA A 167 7.16 -1.57 -10.31
C ALA A 167 6.63 -1.89 -11.73
N PRO A 168 6.49 -3.16 -12.11
CA PRO A 168 5.98 -3.53 -13.44
C PRO A 168 4.46 -3.30 -13.57
N LYS A 169 3.70 -3.30 -12.48
CA LYS A 169 2.24 -3.08 -12.50
C LYS A 169 1.87 -1.68 -12.00
N SER A 170 0.91 -1.05 -12.68
CA SER A 170 0.41 0.28 -12.33
C SER A 170 -0.38 0.31 -11.01
N GLY A 171 -1.04 -0.78 -10.63
CA GLY A 171 -1.78 -0.85 -9.37
C GLY A 171 -2.10 -2.30 -9.03
N ILE A 172 -2.01 -2.64 -7.76
CA ILE A 172 -2.35 -3.97 -7.25
C ILE A 172 -3.42 -3.77 -6.19
N PHE A 173 -4.52 -4.50 -6.29
CA PHE A 173 -5.66 -4.37 -5.39
C PHE A 173 -5.82 -5.62 -4.53
N PHE A 174 -6.15 -5.44 -3.26
CA PHE A 174 -6.50 -6.55 -2.38
C PHE A 174 -8.01 -6.74 -2.39
N PHE A 175 -8.47 -7.88 -2.88
CA PHE A 175 -9.89 -8.21 -2.90
C PHE A 175 -10.11 -9.71 -2.90
N SER A 176 -10.67 -10.21 -1.79
CA SER A 176 -11.20 -11.56 -1.66
C SER A 176 -12.67 -11.60 -2.10
N GLU A 177 -13.46 -12.59 -1.68
CA GLU A 177 -14.86 -12.75 -2.13
C GLU A 177 -15.74 -11.52 -1.86
N THR A 178 -15.49 -10.81 -0.75
CA THR A 178 -16.21 -9.59 -0.37
C THR A 178 -15.29 -8.57 0.29
N VAL A 179 -15.70 -7.29 0.32
CA VAL A 179 -14.99 -6.24 1.06
C VAL A 179 -14.89 -6.58 2.55
N ALA A 180 -15.93 -7.18 3.13
CA ALA A 180 -15.94 -7.59 4.53
C ALA A 180 -14.93 -8.71 4.79
N ALA A 181 -14.88 -9.74 3.93
CA ALA A 181 -13.90 -10.81 4.03
C ALA A 181 -12.47 -10.29 3.83
N THR A 182 -12.28 -9.38 2.88
CA THR A 182 -10.98 -8.73 2.64
C THR A 182 -10.52 -7.96 3.87
N ARG A 183 -11.42 -7.20 4.50
CA ARG A 183 -11.11 -6.45 5.72
C ARG A 183 -10.84 -7.37 6.91
N ALA A 184 -11.59 -8.46 7.04
CA ALA A 184 -11.36 -9.48 8.05
C ALA A 184 -9.98 -10.13 7.85
N ALA A 185 -9.59 -10.44 6.61
CA ALA A 185 -8.27 -10.94 6.29
C ALA A 185 -7.17 -9.94 6.72
N ILE A 186 -7.30 -8.64 6.37
CA ILE A 186 -6.36 -7.61 6.83
C ILE A 186 -6.29 -7.55 8.37
N GLN A 187 -7.44 -7.59 9.04
CA GLN A 187 -7.50 -7.60 10.51
C GLN A 187 -6.82 -8.84 11.11
N SER A 188 -6.97 -10.01 10.48
CA SER A 188 -6.22 -11.21 10.89
C SER A 188 -4.71 -10.97 10.83
N LEU A 189 -4.22 -10.25 9.81
CA LEU A 189 -2.80 -9.87 9.71
C LEU A 189 -2.38 -8.91 10.84
N GLU A 190 -3.27 -8.05 11.37
CA GLU A 190 -2.97 -7.14 12.49
C GLU A 190 -2.68 -7.88 13.80
N THR A 191 -3.43 -8.96 14.06
CA THR A 191 -3.23 -9.83 15.22
C THR A 191 -1.93 -10.65 15.15
N GLY A 192 -1.35 -10.75 13.97
CA GLY A 192 -0.16 -11.53 13.66
C GLY A 192 -0.45 -13.03 13.50
N SER A 193 0.33 -13.69 12.65
CA SER A 193 0.39 -15.14 12.63
C SER A 193 1.28 -15.58 13.80
N VAL A 194 0.66 -15.87 14.96
CA VAL A 194 1.32 -16.74 15.92
C VAL A 194 1.41 -18.09 15.21
N GLN A 195 2.59 -18.45 14.70
CA GLN A 195 2.83 -19.85 14.38
C GLN A 195 2.53 -20.60 15.68
N ALA A 196 1.41 -21.33 15.69
CA ALA A 196 1.14 -22.32 16.70
C ALA A 196 2.24 -23.38 16.53
N GLY A 197 3.33 -23.19 17.28
CA GLY A 197 4.38 -24.18 17.38
C GLY A 197 3.79 -25.45 18.01
N GLU A 198 3.96 -26.54 17.29
CA GLU A 198 4.02 -27.90 17.85
C GLU A 198 5.11 -28.03 18.92
#